data_AF-A0A924ACM9-F1
#
_entry.id   AF-A0A924ACM9-F1
#
_cell.length_a   1.000
_cell.length_b   1.000
_cell.length_c   1.000
_cell.angle_alpha   90.00
_cell.angle_beta   90.00
_cell.angle_gamma   90.00
#
_symmetry.space_group_name_H-M   'P 1'
#
loop_
_entity.id
_entity.type
_entity.pdbx_description
1 polymer ?
#
loop_
_entity_poly.entity_id
_entity_poly.type
_entity_poly.pdbx_seq_one_letter_code
_entity_poly.pdbx_strand_id
1 'polypeptide(L)'
;MKIYHLKSIIVLFVFAMNYSKLCAQITDDELDRQITQSLENSGSAEGEDEALNDLAIEFQELLKHPVNINSSNETGLLKVPGMTVLMANSIILHRKKYGNFLSLYELQAVAGIDFQLLKEVIKYLSVGDNPSSKITFPTLILEGRNELWLISGRRLQESAGYKSIKGKDLAYKGNPYRMAMRYRYSFSNRLLISFSGEKDAGEQFLKGSNKYGFDFNSFNLTLKNTGRLKMLVIGDFQSAFGQGLTFGTAAGFGKSANVQNVKRNANGLRPFRSFTESGFMRGIGAGFKLNNKLMLTSFVSYKKSDATIHEDTLGDYFTSISVSGYHRTENEIKSKNSSGEMILGSNLSYDLSKFHLGFTAVSKTYSNKKVKNPDLYRLFDSQGKNNTSFGADYHFLVANILAFGEISANGFNKSVSYINGMVISLDKTFDIAIVNRNYSVQYSPVSSNAFSEAGSGTNEKGTYIGASLNAGKGVTLNAYYDIFRFPWLKYRIAAPSQGNDVLFECRYSERKKFAVYTRYRREQKMQDLSVSPGSVKVQESVCRRTFRVHLESKISDIISIHSRIESSFYSGNNKSSKGIFLFQDFVYSGLKKTTVT
;
A
#
# COMPACT_ATOMS: atom_id res chain seq x y z
N MET A 1 24.59 -49.67 33.85
CA MET A 1 23.55 -49.07 34.73
C MET A 1 22.97 -47.87 33.99
N LYS A 2 21.68 -47.97 33.68
CA LYS A 2 20.72 -47.12 32.93
C LYS A 2 21.15 -45.76 32.32
N ILE A 3 21.02 -45.71 31.00
CA ILE A 3 20.84 -44.55 30.12
C ILE A 3 19.43 -43.97 30.34
N TYR A 4 19.29 -42.66 30.54
CA TYR A 4 17.99 -41.96 30.47
C TYR A 4 17.89 -41.17 29.16
N HIS A 5 16.94 -41.60 28.32
CA HIS A 5 16.50 -40.90 27.13
C HIS A 5 15.76 -39.60 27.48
N LEU A 6 16.24 -38.48 26.94
CA LEU A 6 15.51 -37.22 26.87
C LEU A 6 14.56 -37.32 25.67
N LYS A 7 13.29 -37.69 25.90
CA LYS A 7 12.24 -37.67 24.87
C LYS A 7 11.68 -36.25 24.73
N SER A 8 11.74 -35.74 23.51
CA SER A 8 11.14 -34.50 23.01
C SER A 8 9.64 -34.42 23.33
N ILE A 9 9.23 -33.32 23.94
CA ILE A 9 7.82 -32.95 24.10
C ILE A 9 7.41 -32.17 22.84
N ILE A 10 6.75 -32.85 21.91
CA ILE A 10 5.93 -32.25 20.86
C ILE A 10 4.49 -32.31 21.39
N VAL A 11 3.95 -31.17 21.81
CA VAL A 11 2.52 -31.08 22.18
C VAL A 11 1.74 -30.90 20.89
N LEU A 12 1.15 -31.99 20.41
CA LEU A 12 0.18 -31.99 19.31
C LEU A 12 -1.21 -31.81 19.93
N PHE A 13 -1.81 -30.62 19.83
CA PHE A 13 -3.22 -30.42 20.19
C PHE A 13 -4.10 -30.93 19.05
N VAL A 14 -4.73 -32.09 19.24
CA VAL A 14 -5.75 -32.63 18.34
C VAL A 14 -7.09 -32.02 18.73
N PHE A 15 -7.59 -31.08 17.94
CA PHE A 15 -9.00 -30.68 18.00
C PHE A 15 -9.82 -31.67 17.16
N ALA A 16 -10.72 -32.40 17.82
CA ALA A 16 -11.73 -33.23 17.15
C ALA A 16 -12.71 -32.31 16.40
N MET A 17 -12.54 -32.20 15.08
CA MET A 17 -13.52 -31.56 14.20
C MET A 17 -14.70 -32.52 13.97
N ASN A 18 -15.86 -32.16 14.51
CA ASN A 18 -17.13 -32.72 14.07
C ASN A 18 -17.35 -32.37 12.59
N TYR A 19 -17.62 -33.40 11.78
CA TYR A 19 -17.96 -33.28 10.36
C TYR A 19 -19.34 -32.65 10.18
N SER A 20 -19.41 -31.33 10.24
CA SER A 20 -20.52 -30.56 9.66
C SER A 20 -20.09 -30.13 8.26
N LYS A 21 -20.91 -30.40 7.24
CA LYS A 21 -20.71 -29.88 5.88
C LYS A 21 -20.80 -28.36 5.86
N LEU A 22 -19.70 -27.69 6.20
CA LEU A 22 -19.49 -26.27 5.96
C LEU A 22 -19.10 -26.13 4.49
N CYS A 23 -20.01 -25.57 3.69
CA CYS A 23 -19.63 -24.97 2.41
C CYS A 23 -18.79 -23.73 2.72
N ALA A 24 -17.47 -23.90 2.76
CA ALA A 24 -16.55 -22.78 2.82
C ALA A 24 -16.64 -21.97 1.52
N GLN A 25 -16.66 -20.64 1.62
CA GLN A 25 -16.43 -19.77 0.48
C GLN A 25 -15.00 -19.97 -0.01
N ILE A 26 -14.83 -20.05 -1.33
CA ILE A 26 -13.53 -20.22 -1.99
C ILE A 26 -12.78 -18.88 -1.89
N THR A 27 -11.95 -18.72 -0.86
CA THR A 27 -10.80 -17.81 -0.89
C THR A 27 -9.63 -18.56 -1.54
N ASP A 28 -8.98 -17.95 -2.53
CA ASP A 28 -7.80 -18.52 -3.17
C ASP A 28 -6.64 -18.41 -2.15
N ASP A 29 -6.33 -19.46 -1.41
CA ASP A 29 -5.31 -19.42 -0.33
C ASP A 29 -3.94 -18.90 -0.79
N GLU A 30 -3.63 -19.05 -2.07
CA GLU A 30 -2.40 -18.54 -2.68
C GLU A 30 -2.40 -17.00 -2.80
N LEU A 31 -3.58 -16.39 -2.91
CA LEU A 31 -3.78 -14.95 -2.91
C LEU A 31 -3.56 -14.37 -1.51
N ASP A 32 -4.18 -14.96 -0.47
CA ASP A 32 -3.97 -14.54 0.93
C ASP A 32 -2.50 -14.68 1.33
N ARG A 33 -1.81 -15.71 0.82
CA ARG A 33 -0.35 -15.86 0.96
C ARG A 33 0.43 -14.73 0.29
N GLN A 34 0.12 -14.36 -0.95
CA GLN A 34 0.82 -13.28 -1.66
C GLN A 34 0.58 -11.91 -1.01
N ILE A 35 -0.63 -11.70 -0.50
CA ILE A 35 -1.00 -10.51 0.28
C ILE A 35 -0.18 -10.45 1.57
N THR A 36 -0.09 -11.56 2.31
CA THR A 36 0.67 -11.68 3.56
C THR A 36 2.18 -11.57 3.34
N GLN A 37 2.70 -12.06 2.22
CA GLN A 37 4.12 -11.90 1.87
C GLN A 37 4.45 -10.46 1.43
N SER A 38 3.54 -9.79 0.72
CA SER A 38 3.68 -8.37 0.33
C SER A 38 3.62 -7.45 1.56
N LEU A 39 2.77 -7.77 2.54
CA LEU A 39 2.75 -7.18 3.87
C LEU A 39 4.09 -7.26 4.60
N GLU A 40 4.63 -8.47 4.73
CA GLU A 40 5.83 -8.74 5.51
C GLU A 40 7.07 -8.07 4.94
N ASN A 41 7.02 -7.77 3.65
CA ASN A 41 8.03 -7.06 2.91
C ASN A 41 7.93 -5.54 3.10
N SER A 42 6.86 -4.99 3.69
CA SER A 42 6.60 -3.54 3.69
C SER A 42 6.96 -2.83 5.00
N GLY A 43 7.12 -3.60 6.10
CA GLY A 43 7.73 -3.17 7.36
C GLY A 43 7.39 -1.77 7.88
N SER A 44 6.18 -1.54 8.41
CA SER A 44 5.89 -0.53 9.45
C SER A 44 4.40 -0.53 9.79
N ALA A 45 4.11 -0.81 11.06
CA ALA A 45 2.77 -0.87 11.64
C ALA A 45 2.14 0.53 11.75
N GLU A 46 1.47 0.97 10.69
CA GLU A 46 0.34 1.92 10.67
C GLU A 46 -0.19 1.97 9.22
N GLY A 47 -1.46 1.59 8.99
CA GLY A 47 -2.07 1.52 7.64
C GLY A 47 -1.84 0.20 6.86
N GLU A 48 -1.19 -0.81 7.47
CA GLU A 48 -0.94 -2.12 6.85
C GLU A 48 -2.25 -2.82 6.44
N ASP A 49 -3.29 -2.79 7.27
CA ASP A 49 -4.61 -3.39 7.00
C ASP A 49 -5.36 -2.74 5.82
N GLU A 50 -5.01 -1.50 5.46
CA GLU A 50 -5.68 -0.72 4.41
C GLU A 50 -5.09 -0.99 3.03
N ALA A 51 -3.75 -0.90 2.93
CA ALA A 51 -3.00 -1.26 1.73
C ALA A 51 -3.23 -2.72 1.36
N LEU A 52 -3.37 -3.57 2.39
CA LEU A 52 -3.77 -4.96 2.33
C LEU A 52 -5.06 -5.19 1.56
N ASN A 53 -6.14 -4.54 2.00
CA ASN A 53 -7.47 -4.78 1.47
C ASN A 53 -7.54 -4.30 0.02
N ASP A 54 -6.93 -3.15 -0.28
CA ASP A 54 -6.84 -2.61 -1.64
C ASP A 54 -6.03 -3.52 -2.58
N LEU A 55 -4.87 -4.02 -2.14
CA LEU A 55 -4.02 -4.92 -2.93
C LEU A 55 -4.69 -6.28 -3.16
N ALA A 56 -5.31 -6.83 -2.12
CA ALA A 56 -6.07 -8.07 -2.19
C ALA A 56 -7.18 -7.97 -3.24
N ILE A 57 -7.93 -6.88 -3.18
CA ILE A 57 -8.98 -6.55 -4.14
C ILE A 57 -8.40 -6.43 -5.55
N GLU A 58 -7.26 -5.74 -5.74
CA GLU A 58 -6.63 -5.60 -7.06
C GLU A 58 -6.23 -6.95 -7.65
N PHE A 59 -5.62 -7.82 -6.86
CA PHE A 59 -5.22 -9.16 -7.30
C PHE A 59 -6.42 -10.06 -7.60
N GLN A 60 -7.51 -9.99 -6.82
CA GLN A 60 -8.77 -10.70 -7.15
C GLN A 60 -9.35 -10.25 -8.50
N GLU A 61 -9.28 -8.95 -8.79
CA GLU A 61 -9.72 -8.42 -10.08
C GLU A 61 -8.85 -8.95 -11.22
N LEU A 62 -7.54 -9.07 -11.04
CA LEU A 62 -6.64 -9.63 -12.05
C LEU A 62 -6.88 -11.13 -12.28
N LEU A 63 -7.27 -11.91 -11.26
CA LEU A 63 -7.67 -13.32 -11.45
C LEU A 63 -8.93 -13.45 -12.30
N LYS A 64 -9.90 -12.55 -12.10
CA LYS A 64 -11.16 -12.54 -12.85
C LYS A 64 -10.97 -11.95 -14.26
N HIS A 65 -10.05 -11.00 -14.40
CA HIS A 65 -9.77 -10.25 -15.62
C HIS A 65 -8.27 -10.21 -15.90
N PRO A 66 -7.68 -11.33 -16.37
CA PRO A 66 -6.24 -11.43 -16.58
C PRO A 66 -5.73 -10.45 -17.65
N VAL A 67 -4.50 -10.01 -17.46
CA VAL A 67 -3.78 -9.08 -18.34
C VAL A 67 -3.36 -9.79 -19.61
N ASN A 68 -3.89 -9.32 -20.73
CA ASN A 68 -3.53 -9.85 -22.03
C ASN A 68 -2.13 -9.38 -22.43
N ILE A 69 -1.18 -10.31 -22.56
CA ILE A 69 0.23 -9.97 -22.81
C ILE A 69 0.49 -9.41 -24.21
N ASN A 70 -0.36 -9.77 -25.19
CA ASN A 70 -0.21 -9.32 -26.57
C ASN A 70 -0.72 -7.91 -26.80
N SER A 71 -1.70 -7.44 -26.04
CA SER A 71 -2.29 -6.09 -26.19
C SER A 71 -1.87 -5.10 -25.12
N SER A 72 -1.32 -5.56 -24.00
CA SER A 72 -0.94 -4.68 -22.89
C SER A 72 0.32 -3.86 -23.19
N ASN A 73 0.35 -2.65 -22.66
CA ASN A 73 1.51 -1.79 -22.58
C ASN A 73 2.23 -1.99 -21.23
N GLU A 74 3.36 -1.30 -21.02
CA GLU A 74 4.16 -1.45 -19.79
C GLU A 74 3.32 -1.24 -18.53
N THR A 75 2.54 -0.17 -18.47
CA THR A 75 1.65 0.12 -17.31
C THR A 75 0.56 -0.93 -17.10
N GLY A 76 0.15 -1.67 -18.13
CA GLY A 76 -0.76 -2.81 -17.99
C GLY A 76 -0.06 -4.03 -17.39
N LEU A 77 1.16 -4.32 -17.85
CA LEU A 77 1.96 -5.44 -17.39
C LEU A 77 2.42 -5.25 -15.93
N LEU A 78 2.78 -4.02 -15.54
CA LEU A 78 3.20 -3.68 -14.16
C LEU A 78 2.13 -3.88 -13.09
N LYS A 79 0.87 -4.10 -13.48
CA LYS A 79 -0.21 -4.47 -12.54
C LYS A 79 -0.08 -5.91 -12.06
N VAL A 80 0.57 -6.76 -12.86
CA VAL A 80 0.76 -8.16 -12.54
C VAL A 80 1.74 -8.27 -11.37
N PRO A 81 1.39 -8.99 -10.29
CA PRO A 81 2.26 -9.12 -9.12
C PRO A 81 3.66 -9.63 -9.53
N GLY A 82 4.71 -9.03 -8.98
CA GLY A 82 6.10 -9.44 -9.28
C GLY A 82 6.62 -9.01 -10.67
N MET A 83 5.79 -8.40 -11.52
CA MET A 83 6.24 -7.85 -12.79
C MET A 83 7.02 -6.56 -12.57
N THR A 84 8.21 -6.48 -13.14
CA THR A 84 9.03 -5.27 -13.08
C THR A 84 9.13 -4.57 -14.42
N VAL A 85 9.59 -3.32 -14.42
CA VAL A 85 9.77 -2.52 -15.64
C VAL A 85 10.68 -3.23 -16.64
N LEU A 86 11.73 -3.90 -16.15
CA LEU A 86 12.65 -4.68 -16.98
C LEU A 86 11.93 -5.86 -17.63
N MET A 87 11.18 -6.65 -16.85
CA MET A 87 10.42 -7.79 -17.36
C MET A 87 9.34 -7.36 -18.36
N ALA A 88 8.56 -6.33 -18.02
CA ALA A 88 7.53 -5.76 -18.89
C ALA A 88 8.11 -5.28 -20.23
N ASN A 89 9.28 -4.63 -20.19
CA ASN A 89 9.98 -4.23 -21.40
C ASN A 89 10.52 -5.42 -22.20
N SER A 90 11.05 -6.45 -21.54
CA SER A 90 11.45 -7.69 -22.21
C SER A 90 10.28 -8.36 -22.95
N ILE A 91 9.08 -8.42 -22.34
CA ILE A 91 7.86 -8.93 -23.00
C ILE A 91 7.53 -8.09 -24.23
N ILE A 92 7.53 -6.75 -24.10
CA ILE A 92 7.20 -5.84 -25.20
C ILE A 92 8.20 -5.95 -26.35
N LEU A 93 9.50 -6.04 -26.04
CA LEU A 93 10.56 -6.22 -27.03
C LEU A 93 10.47 -7.58 -27.72
N HIS A 94 10.21 -8.65 -26.97
CA HIS A 94 9.97 -9.97 -27.53
C HIS A 94 8.81 -9.95 -28.52
N ARG A 95 7.67 -9.34 -28.13
CA ARG A 95 6.50 -9.18 -29.01
C ARG A 95 6.83 -8.42 -30.30
N LYS A 96 7.64 -7.35 -30.21
CA LYS A 96 8.05 -6.55 -31.37
C LYS A 96 8.98 -7.31 -32.31
N LYS A 97 9.83 -8.19 -31.77
CA LYS A 97 10.86 -8.92 -32.54
C LYS A 97 10.33 -10.21 -33.16
N TYR A 98 9.53 -10.96 -32.41
CA TYR A 98 9.10 -12.31 -32.78
C TYR A 98 7.60 -12.44 -33.08
N GLY A 99 6.81 -11.39 -32.85
CA GLY A 99 5.36 -11.39 -33.02
C GLY A 99 4.60 -11.70 -31.71
N ASN A 100 3.29 -11.88 -31.83
CA ASN A 100 2.43 -12.16 -30.67
C ASN A 100 2.76 -13.51 -30.03
N PHE A 101 2.68 -13.58 -28.70
CA PHE A 101 2.76 -14.82 -27.95
C PHE A 101 1.56 -15.71 -28.28
N LEU A 102 1.80 -16.96 -28.68
CA LEU A 102 0.74 -17.93 -28.94
C LEU A 102 0.33 -18.64 -27.64
N SER A 103 1.29 -18.81 -26.74
CA SER A 103 1.11 -19.46 -25.44
C SER A 103 1.74 -18.65 -24.31
N LEU A 104 1.13 -18.66 -23.12
CA LEU A 104 1.72 -18.05 -21.92
C LEU A 104 3.06 -18.70 -21.55
N TYR A 105 3.29 -19.97 -21.93
CA TYR A 105 4.53 -20.68 -21.61
C TYR A 105 5.75 -20.17 -22.38
N GLU A 106 5.55 -19.46 -23.50
CA GLU A 106 6.64 -18.79 -24.24
C GLU A 106 7.30 -17.67 -23.43
N LEU A 107 6.64 -17.18 -22.36
CA LEU A 107 7.25 -16.20 -21.45
C LEU A 107 8.54 -16.72 -20.79
N GLN A 108 8.77 -18.03 -20.75
CA GLN A 108 10.04 -18.60 -20.28
C GLN A 108 11.24 -18.24 -21.18
N ALA A 109 11.00 -17.87 -22.45
CA ALA A 109 12.03 -17.38 -23.36
C ALA A 109 12.34 -15.88 -23.17
N VAL A 110 11.53 -15.18 -22.36
CA VAL A 110 11.67 -13.75 -22.11
C VAL A 110 12.65 -13.53 -20.95
N ALA A 111 13.67 -12.70 -21.20
CA ALA A 111 14.67 -12.38 -20.18
C ALA A 111 14.03 -11.77 -18.93
N GLY A 112 14.39 -12.30 -17.76
CA GLY A 112 13.87 -11.89 -16.46
C GLY A 112 12.63 -12.65 -15.99
N ILE A 113 12.06 -13.56 -16.80
CA ILE A 113 10.91 -14.38 -16.39
C ILE A 113 11.36 -15.83 -16.26
N ASP A 114 11.67 -16.25 -15.03
CA ASP A 114 11.97 -17.64 -14.75
C ASP A 114 10.69 -18.49 -14.56
N PHE A 115 10.86 -19.81 -14.51
CA PHE A 115 9.74 -20.74 -14.33
C PHE A 115 8.97 -20.51 -13.02
N GLN A 116 9.66 -20.11 -11.95
CA GLN A 116 9.04 -19.90 -10.65
C GLN A 116 8.14 -18.66 -10.68
N LEU A 117 8.66 -17.54 -11.19
CA LEU A 117 7.90 -16.32 -11.41
C LEU A 117 6.73 -16.58 -12.35
N LEU A 118 6.95 -17.23 -13.50
CA LEU A 118 5.88 -17.55 -14.44
C LEU A 118 4.75 -18.33 -13.75
N LYS A 119 5.08 -19.34 -12.95
CA LYS A 119 4.08 -20.15 -12.22
C LYS A 119 3.32 -19.34 -11.17
N GLU A 120 3.87 -18.23 -10.68
CA GLU A 120 3.18 -17.31 -9.76
C GLU A 120 2.28 -16.33 -10.50
N VAL A 121 2.71 -15.87 -11.69
CA VAL A 121 2.00 -14.81 -12.41
C VAL A 121 1.04 -15.30 -13.49
N ILE A 122 1.16 -16.55 -13.96
CA ILE A 122 0.41 -17.09 -15.11
C ILE A 122 -1.11 -16.95 -14.97
N LYS A 123 -1.64 -17.03 -13.74
CA LYS A 123 -3.08 -16.87 -13.45
C LYS A 123 -3.62 -15.45 -13.62
N TYR A 124 -2.72 -14.46 -13.70
CA TYR A 124 -3.05 -13.07 -13.96
C TYR A 124 -2.82 -12.68 -15.42
N LEU A 125 -2.46 -13.64 -16.29
CA LEU A 125 -2.08 -13.39 -17.68
C LEU A 125 -3.00 -14.14 -18.64
N SER A 126 -3.18 -13.59 -19.83
CA SER A 126 -3.91 -14.24 -20.93
C SER A 126 -3.23 -14.03 -22.28
N VAL A 127 -3.43 -14.99 -23.18
CA VAL A 127 -3.10 -14.93 -24.62
C VAL A 127 -4.38 -15.10 -25.42
N GLY A 128 -4.50 -14.39 -26.54
CA GLY A 128 -5.66 -14.43 -27.44
C GLY A 128 -6.25 -13.05 -27.71
N ASP A 129 -7.11 -12.93 -28.72
CA ASP A 129 -7.88 -11.71 -28.93
C ASP A 129 -9.02 -11.65 -27.92
N ASN A 130 -9.06 -10.59 -27.10
CA ASN A 130 -10.28 -10.32 -26.33
C ASN A 130 -11.37 -10.01 -27.35
N PRO A 131 -12.47 -10.80 -27.44
CA PRO A 131 -13.52 -10.51 -28.39
C PRO A 131 -14.00 -9.09 -28.10
N SER A 132 -13.79 -8.19 -29.06
CA SER A 132 -14.38 -6.86 -29.06
C SER A 132 -15.85 -7.02 -29.41
N SER A 133 -16.62 -7.65 -28.53
CA SER A 133 -18.07 -7.60 -28.64
C SER A 133 -18.47 -6.13 -28.58
N LYS A 134 -19.29 -5.69 -29.54
CA LYS A 134 -19.96 -4.40 -29.44
C LYS A 134 -20.90 -4.51 -28.24
N ILE A 135 -20.51 -3.87 -27.16
CA ILE A 135 -21.27 -3.86 -25.92
C ILE A 135 -22.40 -2.84 -26.09
N THR A 136 -23.64 -3.28 -25.93
CA THR A 136 -24.83 -2.43 -25.95
C THR A 136 -25.18 -2.06 -24.50
N PHE A 137 -25.76 -0.88 -24.25
CA PHE A 137 -26.15 -0.45 -22.88
C PHE A 137 -26.97 -1.49 -22.08
N PRO A 138 -27.88 -2.28 -22.67
CA PRO A 138 -28.63 -3.31 -21.95
C PRO A 138 -27.77 -4.50 -21.47
N THR A 139 -26.83 -4.98 -22.29
CA THR A 139 -25.91 -6.07 -21.89
C THR A 139 -24.93 -5.59 -20.82
N LEU A 140 -24.60 -4.29 -20.84
CA LEU A 140 -23.78 -3.59 -19.85
C LEU A 140 -24.36 -3.57 -18.43
N ILE A 141 -25.67 -3.78 -18.26
CA ILE A 141 -26.35 -3.78 -16.95
C ILE A 141 -26.74 -5.22 -16.56
N LEU A 142 -27.25 -6.02 -17.50
CA LEU A 142 -27.81 -7.35 -17.24
C LEU A 142 -26.77 -8.47 -17.05
N GLU A 143 -25.58 -8.35 -17.65
CA GLU A 143 -24.56 -9.41 -17.62
C GLU A 143 -23.42 -9.13 -16.63
N GLY A 144 -23.52 -8.04 -15.86
CA GLY A 144 -22.50 -7.72 -14.87
C GLY A 144 -22.60 -8.54 -13.59
N ARG A 145 -21.45 -8.70 -12.94
CA ARG A 145 -21.32 -9.46 -11.71
C ARG A 145 -21.62 -8.55 -10.51
N ASN A 146 -22.42 -9.06 -9.60
CA ASN A 146 -22.79 -8.41 -8.34
C ASN A 146 -22.08 -9.10 -7.17
N GLU A 147 -21.49 -8.33 -6.26
CA GLU A 147 -20.86 -8.83 -5.04
C GLU A 147 -21.33 -8.01 -3.85
N LEU A 148 -21.73 -8.69 -2.78
CA LEU A 148 -22.17 -8.08 -1.54
C LEU A 148 -21.37 -8.65 -0.37
N TRP A 149 -20.80 -7.76 0.42
CA TRP A 149 -20.03 -8.05 1.63
C TRP A 149 -20.73 -7.40 2.81
N LEU A 150 -20.98 -8.17 3.84
CA LEU A 150 -21.57 -7.71 5.10
C LEU A 150 -20.68 -8.18 6.24
N ILE A 151 -20.22 -7.25 7.07
CA ILE A 151 -19.33 -7.50 8.19
C ILE A 151 -20.01 -6.94 9.43
N SER A 152 -20.06 -7.76 10.50
CA SER A 152 -20.50 -7.33 11.82
C SER A 152 -19.57 -7.92 12.85
N GLY A 153 -19.14 -7.11 13.82
CA GLY A 153 -18.20 -7.54 14.85
C GLY A 153 -18.39 -6.76 16.14
N ARG A 154 -17.99 -7.37 17.26
CA ARG A 154 -18.01 -6.73 18.57
C ARG A 154 -16.82 -7.22 19.39
N ARG A 155 -16.20 -6.30 20.14
CA ARG A 155 -15.23 -6.67 21.17
C ARG A 155 -15.95 -7.24 22.40
N LEU A 156 -15.57 -8.45 22.82
CA LEU A 156 -16.18 -9.11 23.98
C LEU A 156 -15.90 -8.35 25.28
N GLN A 157 -14.66 -7.87 25.44
CA GLN A 157 -14.31 -6.99 26.55
C GLN A 157 -14.93 -5.61 26.34
N GLU A 158 -15.69 -5.17 27.32
CA GLU A 158 -16.31 -3.84 27.30
C GLU A 158 -15.27 -2.71 27.37
N SER A 159 -15.29 -1.83 26.38
CA SER A 159 -14.44 -0.64 26.32
C SER A 159 -14.83 0.37 27.40
N ALA A 160 -13.84 1.11 27.92
CA ALA A 160 -14.05 2.12 28.95
C ALA A 160 -15.09 3.19 28.58
N GLY A 161 -15.24 3.54 27.29
CA GLY A 161 -16.21 4.52 26.82
C GLY A 161 -17.70 4.13 26.97
N TYR A 162 -17.98 2.85 27.28
CA TYR A 162 -19.32 2.36 27.63
C TYR A 162 -19.57 2.30 29.14
N LYS A 163 -18.57 2.58 29.97
CA LYS A 163 -18.72 2.61 31.42
C LYS A 163 -19.13 4.02 31.83
N SER A 164 -20.30 4.15 32.48
CA SER A 164 -20.68 5.41 33.09
C SER A 164 -19.79 5.71 34.30
N ILE A 165 -19.20 6.90 34.33
CA ILE A 165 -18.53 7.44 35.51
C ILE A 165 -19.60 8.23 36.26
N LYS A 166 -19.80 7.95 37.56
CA LYS A 166 -20.87 8.52 38.42
C LYS A 166 -21.27 9.95 38.02
N GLY A 167 -22.50 10.11 37.54
CA GLY A 167 -23.09 11.41 37.19
C GLY A 167 -22.78 11.96 35.79
N LYS A 168 -22.05 11.22 34.94
CA LYS A 168 -21.80 11.59 33.53
C LYS A 168 -22.44 10.59 32.57
N ASP A 169 -22.95 11.14 31.47
CA ASP A 169 -23.39 10.37 30.31
C ASP A 169 -22.29 9.46 29.79
N LEU A 170 -22.69 8.40 29.09
CA LEU A 170 -21.77 7.55 28.34
C LEU A 170 -20.95 8.40 27.36
N ALA A 171 -19.63 8.17 27.36
CA ALA A 171 -18.74 8.85 26.44
C ALA A 171 -19.05 8.47 24.99
N TYR A 172 -19.34 7.18 24.74
CA TYR A 172 -19.77 6.70 23.43
C TYR A 172 -21.29 6.80 23.27
N LYS A 173 -21.73 7.50 22.22
CA LYS A 173 -23.15 7.75 21.94
C LYS A 173 -23.84 6.61 21.18
N GLY A 174 -23.06 5.69 20.61
CA GLY A 174 -23.50 4.55 19.80
C GLY A 174 -23.34 3.18 20.46
N ASN A 175 -23.66 2.11 19.73
CA ASN A 175 -23.57 0.74 20.22
C ASN A 175 -22.17 0.11 19.97
N PRO A 176 -21.80 -0.99 20.66
CA PRO A 176 -20.47 -1.63 20.54
C PRO A 176 -20.27 -2.50 19.30
N TYR A 177 -21.21 -2.50 18.36
CA TYR A 177 -21.09 -3.27 17.12
C TYR A 177 -20.41 -2.41 16.05
N ARG A 178 -19.34 -2.94 15.46
CA ARG A 178 -18.82 -2.49 14.17
C ARG A 178 -19.66 -3.14 13.08
N MET A 179 -20.06 -2.35 12.08
CA MET A 179 -20.83 -2.84 10.94
C MET A 179 -20.23 -2.24 9.67
N ALA A 180 -19.97 -3.08 8.66
CA ALA A 180 -19.55 -2.60 7.35
C ALA A 180 -20.31 -3.33 6.24
N MET A 181 -20.61 -2.61 5.17
CA MET A 181 -21.27 -3.14 3.98
C MET A 181 -20.50 -2.67 2.75
N ARG A 182 -20.21 -3.58 1.82
CA ARG A 182 -19.68 -3.23 0.51
C ARG A 182 -20.46 -3.93 -0.58
N TYR A 183 -20.96 -3.16 -1.53
CA TYR A 183 -21.58 -3.65 -2.73
C TYR A 183 -20.71 -3.28 -3.94
N ARG A 184 -20.50 -4.24 -4.85
CA ARG A 184 -19.75 -4.03 -6.09
C ARG A 184 -20.48 -4.62 -7.27
N TYR A 185 -20.55 -3.83 -8.33
CA TYR A 185 -20.93 -4.26 -9.65
C TYR A 185 -19.72 -4.15 -10.59
N SER A 186 -19.43 -5.19 -11.35
CA SER A 186 -18.33 -5.18 -12.33
C SER A 186 -18.75 -5.83 -13.65
N PHE A 187 -18.42 -5.18 -14.75
CA PHE A 187 -18.68 -5.70 -16.09
C PHE A 187 -17.43 -5.57 -16.98
N SER A 188 -16.92 -6.72 -17.43
CA SER A 188 -15.87 -6.87 -18.46
C SER A 188 -14.63 -5.96 -18.26
N ASN A 189 -14.24 -5.70 -17.00
CA ASN A 189 -13.18 -4.75 -16.63
C ASN A 189 -13.31 -3.34 -17.27
N ARG A 190 -14.51 -2.97 -17.73
CA ARG A 190 -14.82 -1.67 -18.36
C ARG A 190 -15.67 -0.81 -17.45
N LEU A 191 -16.72 -1.36 -16.85
CA LEU A 191 -17.57 -0.66 -15.89
C LEU A 191 -17.39 -1.27 -14.50
N LEU A 192 -17.20 -0.42 -13.51
CA LEU A 192 -17.20 -0.79 -12.09
C LEU A 192 -18.05 0.22 -11.33
N ILE A 193 -18.95 -0.27 -10.50
CA ILE A 193 -19.69 0.52 -9.52
C ILE A 193 -19.39 -0.08 -8.16
N SER A 194 -19.06 0.76 -7.18
CA SER A 194 -18.82 0.31 -5.82
C SER A 194 -19.50 1.26 -4.84
N PHE A 195 -20.20 0.68 -3.87
CA PHE A 195 -20.73 1.37 -2.71
C PHE A 195 -20.15 0.72 -1.46
N SER A 196 -19.76 1.51 -0.48
CA SER A 196 -19.23 1.02 0.79
C SER A 196 -19.70 1.91 1.93
N GLY A 197 -20.11 1.31 3.03
CA GLY A 197 -20.48 2.01 4.25
C GLY A 197 -19.88 1.34 5.46
N GLU A 198 -19.39 2.12 6.40
CA GLU A 198 -18.85 1.62 7.67
C GLU A 198 -19.36 2.43 8.87
N LYS A 199 -19.61 1.71 9.94
CA LYS A 199 -19.96 2.24 11.25
C LYS A 199 -19.03 1.57 12.26
N ASP A 200 -18.23 2.37 12.96
CA ASP A 200 -17.37 1.88 14.01
C ASP A 200 -18.11 1.61 15.32
N ALA A 201 -17.46 0.84 16.19
CA ALA A 201 -17.96 0.60 17.53
C ALA A 201 -17.99 1.92 18.33
N GLY A 202 -19.17 2.28 18.83
CA GLY A 202 -19.41 3.49 19.61
C GLY A 202 -20.05 4.62 18.82
N GLU A 203 -20.15 4.47 17.50
CA GLU A 203 -20.81 5.45 16.62
C GLU A 203 -22.30 5.19 16.51
N GLN A 204 -23.05 6.27 16.30
CA GLN A 204 -24.48 6.19 16.06
C GLN A 204 -24.75 5.70 14.63
N PHE A 205 -25.88 5.02 14.43
CA PHE A 205 -26.29 4.48 13.13
C PHE A 205 -27.79 4.61 12.99
N LEU A 206 -28.24 5.21 11.88
CA LEU A 206 -29.64 5.56 11.62
C LEU A 206 -30.27 6.44 12.72
N LYS A 207 -29.45 7.17 13.48
CA LYS A 207 -29.88 8.04 14.58
C LYS A 207 -28.83 9.09 14.93
N GLY A 208 -29.23 10.13 15.64
CA GLY A 208 -28.33 11.13 16.24
C GLY A 208 -27.43 11.83 15.21
N SER A 209 -26.11 11.70 15.33
CA SER A 209 -25.13 12.27 14.40
C SER A 209 -25.18 11.64 12.99
N ASN A 210 -25.59 10.38 12.87
CA ASN A 210 -25.64 9.64 11.60
C ASN A 210 -27.08 9.18 11.30
N LYS A 211 -27.97 10.14 11.01
CA LYS A 211 -29.40 9.86 10.77
C LYS A 211 -29.67 9.04 9.51
N TYR A 212 -28.84 9.20 8.48
CA TYR A 212 -29.12 8.68 7.13
C TYR A 212 -28.28 7.46 6.74
N GLY A 213 -27.61 6.80 7.69
CA GLY A 213 -26.90 5.55 7.42
C GLY A 213 -25.63 5.38 8.25
N PHE A 214 -24.60 4.89 7.56
CA PHE A 214 -23.26 4.67 8.08
C PHE A 214 -22.54 6.00 8.40
N ASP A 215 -21.53 5.92 9.26
CA ASP A 215 -20.69 7.08 9.60
C ASP A 215 -19.82 7.47 8.40
N PHE A 216 -19.14 6.47 7.84
CA PHE A 216 -18.43 6.54 6.58
C PHE A 216 -19.29 6.00 5.44
N ASN A 217 -19.35 6.73 4.33
CA ASN A 217 -19.98 6.25 3.09
C ASN A 217 -19.07 6.60 1.92
N SER A 218 -18.82 5.63 1.05
CA SER A 218 -18.01 5.74 -0.16
C SER A 218 -18.78 5.21 -1.37
N PHE A 219 -18.69 5.94 -2.47
CA PHE A 219 -19.31 5.57 -3.74
C PHE A 219 -18.32 5.84 -4.86
N ASN A 220 -18.18 4.92 -5.82
CA ASN A 220 -17.51 5.23 -7.08
C ASN A 220 -18.14 4.53 -8.27
N LEU A 221 -18.11 5.24 -9.39
CA LEU A 221 -18.45 4.78 -10.73
C LEU A 221 -17.19 4.93 -11.59
N THR A 222 -16.68 3.84 -12.14
CA THR A 222 -15.48 3.83 -12.98
C THR A 222 -15.77 3.27 -14.35
N LEU A 223 -15.34 4.01 -15.38
CA LEU A 223 -15.33 3.57 -16.77
C LEU A 223 -13.88 3.46 -17.27
N LYS A 224 -13.51 2.37 -17.92
CA LYS A 224 -12.14 2.11 -18.40
C LYS A 224 -12.10 1.82 -19.90
N ASN A 225 -11.01 2.28 -20.54
CA ASN A 225 -10.61 1.94 -21.91
C ASN A 225 -11.71 2.17 -22.97
N THR A 226 -12.36 3.34 -22.95
CA THR A 226 -13.40 3.72 -23.93
C THR A 226 -12.84 4.74 -24.93
N GLY A 227 -12.38 4.26 -26.09
CA GLY A 227 -11.78 5.14 -27.11
C GLY A 227 -10.52 5.83 -26.60
N ARG A 228 -10.48 7.17 -26.64
CA ARG A 228 -9.38 7.98 -26.07
C ARG A 228 -9.42 8.06 -24.54
N LEU A 229 -10.55 7.76 -23.91
CA LEU A 229 -10.67 7.73 -22.46
C LEU A 229 -10.00 6.46 -21.92
N LYS A 230 -8.91 6.62 -21.17
CA LYS A 230 -8.24 5.52 -20.49
C LYS A 230 -8.98 5.12 -19.22
N MET A 231 -9.37 6.11 -18.41
CA MET A 231 -10.16 5.91 -17.20
C MET A 231 -10.96 7.17 -16.87
N LEU A 232 -12.22 7.01 -16.46
CA LEU A 232 -13.03 8.01 -15.78
C LEU A 232 -13.46 7.43 -14.44
N VAL A 233 -13.30 8.17 -13.37
CA VAL A 233 -13.83 7.84 -12.04
C VAL A 233 -14.69 9.00 -11.56
N ILE A 234 -15.91 8.72 -11.14
CA ILE A 234 -16.84 9.65 -10.49
C ILE A 234 -17.12 9.11 -9.09
N GLY A 235 -17.07 9.98 -8.09
CA GLY A 235 -17.19 9.62 -6.68
C GLY A 235 -15.81 9.54 -6.01
N ASP A 236 -15.55 8.48 -5.27
CA ASP A 236 -14.36 8.33 -4.44
C ASP A 236 -13.23 7.62 -5.19
N PHE A 237 -12.07 8.26 -5.24
CA PHE A 237 -10.91 7.81 -6.00
C PHE A 237 -9.61 8.15 -5.28
N GLN A 238 -8.52 7.62 -5.82
CA GLN A 238 -7.16 7.92 -5.41
C GLN A 238 -6.34 8.19 -6.66
N SER A 239 -5.24 8.92 -6.48
CA SER A 239 -4.23 8.99 -7.51
C SER A 239 -2.82 9.03 -6.96
N ALA A 240 -1.91 8.51 -7.76
CA ALA A 240 -0.47 8.53 -7.50
C ALA A 240 0.27 8.66 -8.84
N PHE A 241 1.28 9.51 -8.87
CA PHE A 241 2.11 9.81 -10.04
C PHE A 241 3.60 9.70 -9.70
N GLY A 242 4.44 9.46 -10.72
CA GLY A 242 5.89 9.39 -10.56
C GLY A 242 6.37 8.42 -9.49
N GLN A 243 7.25 8.91 -8.60
CA GLN A 243 7.74 8.22 -7.42
C GLN A 243 6.93 8.53 -6.16
N GLY A 244 5.79 9.22 -6.28
CA GLY A 244 4.93 9.59 -5.17
C GLY A 244 5.44 10.78 -4.36
N LEU A 245 6.48 11.49 -4.82
CA LEU A 245 7.04 12.64 -4.11
C LEU A 245 6.12 13.86 -4.21
N THR A 246 5.70 14.22 -5.43
CA THR A 246 4.83 15.37 -5.68
C THR A 246 3.40 15.11 -5.28
N PHE A 247 2.86 13.95 -5.66
CA PHE A 247 1.50 13.57 -5.34
C PHE A 247 1.27 12.06 -5.32
N GLY A 248 0.79 11.58 -4.18
CA GLY A 248 0.26 10.23 -4.03
C GLY A 248 -0.64 10.13 -2.81
N THR A 249 -1.85 9.58 -2.99
CA THR A 249 -2.80 9.36 -1.88
C THR A 249 -2.91 7.89 -1.46
N ALA A 250 -2.36 6.98 -2.27
CA ALA A 250 -2.28 5.56 -1.96
C ALA A 250 -1.23 5.30 -0.86
N ALA A 251 -1.46 4.32 0.00
CA ALA A 251 -0.40 3.82 0.87
C ALA A 251 0.80 3.37 0.03
N GLY A 252 1.97 3.94 0.30
CA GLY A 252 3.22 3.57 -0.35
C GLY A 252 3.94 2.52 0.47
N PHE A 253 4.17 1.33 -0.06
CA PHE A 253 4.91 0.26 0.64
C PHE A 253 6.31 0.71 1.08
N GLY A 254 6.75 0.38 2.29
CA GLY A 254 8.08 0.77 2.78
C GLY A 254 9.23 0.03 2.09
N LYS A 255 10.39 0.03 2.75
CA LYS A 255 11.56 -0.74 2.33
C LYS A 255 11.25 -2.23 2.36
N SER A 256 11.59 -2.92 1.28
CA SER A 256 11.36 -4.36 1.14
C SER A 256 12.63 -5.16 0.90
N ALA A 257 12.56 -6.47 1.19
CA ALA A 257 13.62 -7.40 0.83
C ALA A 257 13.80 -7.49 -0.69
N ASN A 258 12.72 -7.30 -1.48
CA ASN A 258 12.84 -7.25 -2.92
C ASN A 258 13.38 -5.88 -3.38
N VAL A 259 14.60 -5.89 -3.88
CA VAL A 259 15.33 -4.69 -4.31
C VAL A 259 14.77 -4.06 -5.58
N GLN A 260 14.00 -4.81 -6.39
CA GLN A 260 13.40 -4.28 -7.61
C GLN A 260 12.19 -3.35 -7.31
N ASN A 261 11.61 -3.44 -6.10
CA ASN A 261 10.46 -2.63 -5.67
C ASN A 261 10.84 -1.19 -5.26
N VAL A 262 12.11 -0.80 -5.36
CA VAL A 262 12.55 0.56 -5.01
C VAL A 262 12.00 1.62 -5.96
N LYS A 263 11.70 1.26 -7.21
CA LYS A 263 10.95 2.11 -8.13
C LYS A 263 9.47 1.98 -7.81
N ARG A 264 8.82 3.09 -7.48
CA ARG A 264 7.36 3.10 -7.34
C ARG A 264 6.68 2.87 -8.68
N ASN A 265 5.60 2.10 -8.62
CA ASN A 265 4.65 1.96 -9.71
C ASN A 265 3.46 2.88 -9.42
N ALA A 266 3.49 4.08 -10.01
CA ALA A 266 2.37 5.00 -9.96
C ALA A 266 1.22 4.48 -10.83
N ASN A 267 0.10 4.13 -10.20
CA ASN A 267 -1.08 3.58 -10.89
C ASN A 267 -2.00 4.66 -11.51
N GLY A 268 -1.59 5.94 -11.50
CA GLY A 268 -2.41 7.05 -12.01
C GLY A 268 -3.70 7.18 -11.23
N LEU A 269 -4.85 7.32 -11.92
CA LEU A 269 -6.18 7.27 -11.30
C LEU A 269 -6.59 5.84 -10.96
N ARG A 270 -7.16 5.66 -9.76
CA ARG A 270 -7.77 4.41 -9.33
C ARG A 270 -9.05 4.67 -8.51
N PRO A 271 -10.10 3.84 -8.65
CA PRO A 271 -11.24 3.91 -7.76
C PRO A 271 -10.84 3.56 -6.33
N PHE A 272 -11.42 4.27 -5.36
CA PHE A 272 -11.23 3.97 -3.94
C PHE A 272 -12.10 2.78 -3.54
N ARG A 273 -11.57 1.81 -2.81
CA ARG A 273 -12.29 0.56 -2.51
C ARG A 273 -12.23 0.15 -1.03
N SER A 274 -11.47 0.88 -0.22
CA SER A 274 -11.33 0.64 1.21
C SER A 274 -12.52 1.19 2.01
N PHE A 275 -12.59 0.81 3.28
CA PHE A 275 -13.53 1.39 4.26
C PHE A 275 -12.90 2.56 5.03
N THR A 276 -11.68 2.94 4.70
CA THR A 276 -10.89 3.89 5.48
C THR A 276 -11.32 5.32 5.21
N GLU A 277 -11.38 6.14 6.27
CA GLU A 277 -11.79 7.54 6.16
C GLU A 277 -10.65 8.47 5.69
N SER A 278 -9.44 7.91 5.52
CA SER A 278 -8.25 8.60 5.05
C SER A 278 -7.82 8.17 3.64
N GLY A 279 -6.98 9.00 3.01
CA GLY A 279 -6.27 8.63 1.77
C GLY A 279 -7.10 8.61 0.50
N PHE A 280 -8.41 8.93 0.53
CA PHE A 280 -9.26 9.08 -0.66
C PHE A 280 -9.57 10.54 -0.99
N MET A 281 -9.97 10.74 -2.24
CA MET A 281 -10.49 11.98 -2.82
C MET A 281 -11.93 11.75 -3.27
N ARG A 282 -12.77 12.78 -3.26
CA ARG A 282 -14.20 12.72 -3.64
C ARG A 282 -14.50 13.72 -4.74
N GLY A 283 -14.82 13.25 -5.94
CA GLY A 283 -15.11 14.12 -7.07
C GLY A 283 -15.03 13.39 -8.41
N ILE A 284 -14.31 13.97 -9.36
CA ILE A 284 -14.19 13.44 -10.72
C ILE A 284 -12.71 13.42 -11.13
N GLY A 285 -12.25 12.28 -11.65
CA GLY A 285 -10.93 12.13 -12.26
C GLY A 285 -11.05 11.49 -13.63
N ALA A 286 -10.33 12.01 -14.62
CA ALA A 286 -10.30 11.47 -15.97
C ALA A 286 -8.88 11.42 -16.54
N GLY A 287 -8.55 10.30 -17.17
CA GLY A 287 -7.32 10.08 -17.92
C GLY A 287 -7.60 9.89 -19.40
N PHE A 288 -7.04 10.74 -20.25
CA PHE A 288 -7.19 10.74 -21.71
C PHE A 288 -5.88 10.43 -22.41
N LYS A 289 -5.91 9.52 -23.37
CA LYS A 289 -4.84 9.35 -24.35
C LYS A 289 -5.01 10.41 -25.43
N LEU A 290 -4.14 11.42 -25.42
CA LEU A 290 -4.13 12.46 -26.46
C LEU A 290 -3.60 11.88 -27.79
N ASN A 291 -2.59 11.00 -27.69
CA ASN A 291 -2.11 10.16 -28.77
C ASN A 291 -1.48 8.88 -28.19
N ASN A 292 -0.74 8.11 -29.00
CA ASN A 292 -0.12 6.85 -28.56
C ASN A 292 1.03 7.01 -27.55
N LYS A 293 1.52 8.24 -27.35
CA LYS A 293 2.66 8.58 -26.50
C LYS A 293 2.30 9.54 -25.37
N LEU A 294 1.26 10.36 -25.54
CA LEU A 294 0.85 11.39 -24.58
C LEU A 294 -0.44 10.98 -23.86
N MET A 295 -0.39 11.01 -22.53
CA MET A 295 -1.56 10.82 -21.67
C MET A 295 -1.70 12.00 -20.71
N LEU A 296 -2.91 12.56 -20.65
CA LEU A 296 -3.29 13.62 -19.73
C LEU A 296 -4.25 13.04 -18.70
N THR A 297 -3.93 13.20 -17.42
CA THR A 297 -4.77 12.79 -16.31
C THR A 297 -5.09 13.98 -15.44
N SER A 298 -6.36 14.38 -15.38
CA SER A 298 -6.82 15.51 -14.58
C SER A 298 -7.87 15.07 -13.57
N PHE A 299 -7.91 15.71 -12.41
CA PHE A 299 -8.87 15.40 -11.37
C PHE A 299 -9.20 16.60 -10.51
N VAL A 300 -10.43 16.60 -10.00
CA VAL A 300 -10.93 17.55 -9.02
C VAL A 300 -11.61 16.78 -7.90
N SER A 301 -11.33 17.18 -6.67
CA SER A 301 -11.90 16.59 -5.47
C SER A 301 -12.38 17.69 -4.55
N TYR A 302 -13.55 17.48 -3.96
CA TYR A 302 -14.03 18.26 -2.83
C TYR A 302 -14.60 17.32 -1.78
N LYS A 303 -14.02 17.37 -0.58
CA LYS A 303 -14.53 16.68 0.59
C LYS A 303 -14.44 17.58 1.81
N LYS A 304 -15.09 17.18 2.90
CA LYS A 304 -14.86 17.78 4.21
C LYS A 304 -13.95 16.86 5.00
N SER A 305 -13.05 17.45 5.77
CA SER A 305 -12.08 16.77 6.63
C SER A 305 -12.37 17.13 8.08
N ASP A 306 -12.07 16.20 8.98
CA ASP A 306 -12.34 16.40 10.40
C ASP A 306 -11.31 17.34 11.00
N ALA A 307 -11.78 18.44 11.58
CA ALA A 307 -10.92 19.48 12.12
C ALA A 307 -11.59 20.12 13.33
N THR A 308 -10.81 20.34 14.38
CA THR A 308 -11.25 21.20 15.48
C THR A 308 -11.08 22.64 15.03
N ILE A 309 -12.22 23.32 14.83
CA ILE A 309 -12.26 24.71 14.43
C ILE A 309 -12.17 25.61 15.66
N HIS A 310 -11.31 26.61 15.58
CA HIS A 310 -11.18 27.68 16.54
C HIS A 310 -11.65 28.97 15.90
N GLU A 311 -12.48 29.71 16.63
CA GLU A 311 -12.96 31.03 16.22
C GLU A 311 -11.96 32.10 16.65
N ASP A 312 -11.69 33.06 15.76
CA ASP A 312 -10.91 34.26 16.05
C ASP A 312 -11.56 35.46 15.36
N THR A 313 -11.24 36.65 15.84
CA THR A 313 -11.67 37.95 15.30
C THR A 313 -11.35 38.11 13.81
N LEU A 314 -10.32 37.41 13.31
CA LEU A 314 -9.89 37.41 11.91
C LEU A 314 -10.49 36.25 11.07
N GLY A 315 -11.33 35.42 11.68
CA GLY A 315 -12.03 34.30 11.07
C GLY A 315 -11.54 32.92 11.52
N ASP A 316 -12.37 31.92 11.26
CA ASP A 316 -12.20 30.54 11.71
C ASP A 316 -10.92 29.86 11.17
N TYR A 317 -10.23 29.16 12.05
CA TYR A 317 -8.99 28.46 11.74
C TYR A 317 -8.89 27.09 12.39
N PHE A 318 -7.94 26.29 11.95
CA PHE A 318 -7.58 25.01 12.57
C PHE A 318 -6.07 24.82 12.61
N THR A 319 -5.57 23.97 13.50
CA THR A 319 -4.14 23.68 13.66
C THR A 319 -3.73 22.33 13.05
N SER A 320 -4.64 21.35 13.07
CA SER A 320 -4.43 20.03 12.48
C SER A 320 -5.73 19.38 12.04
N ILE A 321 -5.62 18.44 11.10
CA ILE A 321 -6.71 17.56 10.66
C ILE A 321 -6.62 16.27 11.49
N SER A 322 -7.76 15.76 11.94
CA SER A 322 -7.84 14.45 12.59
C SER A 322 -7.80 13.35 11.54
N VAL A 323 -7.00 12.31 11.78
CA VAL A 323 -6.86 11.14 10.89
C VAL A 323 -7.48 9.89 11.53
N SER A 324 -8.06 9.99 12.73
CA SER A 324 -8.56 8.82 13.46
C SER A 324 -9.82 8.21 12.86
N GLY A 325 -10.63 9.00 12.13
CA GLY A 325 -11.91 8.57 11.54
C GLY A 325 -12.93 8.07 12.56
N TYR A 326 -12.91 8.58 13.80
CA TYR A 326 -13.80 8.13 14.87
C TYR A 326 -14.76 9.23 15.26
N HIS A 327 -16.05 8.90 15.38
CA HIS A 327 -17.15 9.82 15.67
C HIS A 327 -18.08 9.30 16.77
N ARG A 328 -17.50 8.96 17.92
CA ARG A 328 -18.19 8.24 19.02
C ARG A 328 -18.58 9.18 20.17
N THR A 329 -17.77 10.21 20.41
CA THR A 329 -17.96 11.22 21.47
C THR A 329 -18.46 12.55 20.91
N GLU A 330 -18.97 13.44 21.77
CA GLU A 330 -19.48 14.75 21.31
C GLU A 330 -18.40 15.62 20.65
N ASN A 331 -17.17 15.60 21.14
CA ASN A 331 -16.07 16.38 20.57
C ASN A 331 -15.61 15.83 19.22
N GLU A 332 -15.57 14.49 19.09
CA GLU A 332 -15.32 13.81 17.82
C GLU A 332 -16.42 14.18 16.81
N ILE A 333 -17.70 14.10 17.20
CA ILE A 333 -18.85 14.45 16.35
C ILE A 333 -18.84 15.94 15.94
N LYS A 334 -18.46 16.87 16.84
CA LYS A 334 -18.34 18.30 16.52
C LYS A 334 -17.20 18.61 15.54
N SER A 335 -16.14 17.79 15.55
CA SER A 335 -15.00 17.96 14.65
C SER A 335 -15.25 17.33 13.28
N LYS A 336 -16.25 16.44 13.18
CA LYS A 336 -16.61 15.70 11.96
C LYS A 336 -16.97 16.64 10.82
N ASN A 337 -16.31 16.48 9.67
CA ASN A 337 -16.61 17.20 8.44
C ASN A 337 -16.66 18.73 8.62
N SER A 338 -15.82 19.30 9.49
CA SER A 338 -15.90 20.72 9.85
C SER A 338 -15.12 21.66 8.92
N SER A 339 -14.08 21.19 8.23
CA SER A 339 -13.34 22.00 7.24
C SER A 339 -13.44 21.40 5.84
N GLY A 340 -13.85 22.21 4.85
CA GLY A 340 -13.81 21.82 3.45
C GLY A 340 -12.38 21.74 2.90
N GLU A 341 -12.16 20.81 1.98
CA GLU A 341 -10.89 20.52 1.33
C GLU A 341 -11.14 20.30 -0.17
N MET A 342 -10.61 21.19 -0.99
CA MET A 342 -10.61 21.09 -2.44
C MET A 342 -9.22 20.72 -2.94
N ILE A 343 -9.12 19.71 -3.81
CA ILE A 343 -7.88 19.36 -4.51
C ILE A 343 -8.13 19.43 -6.02
N LEU A 344 -7.26 20.15 -6.72
CA LEU A 344 -7.21 20.19 -8.18
C LEU A 344 -5.84 19.66 -8.61
N GLY A 345 -5.82 18.66 -9.49
CA GLY A 345 -4.56 18.09 -9.94
C GLY A 345 -4.57 17.66 -11.40
N SER A 346 -3.39 17.69 -12.01
CA SER A 346 -3.15 17.25 -13.37
C SER A 346 -1.78 16.57 -13.48
N ASN A 347 -1.70 15.55 -14.32
CA ASN A 347 -0.47 14.88 -14.71
C ASN A 347 -0.45 14.71 -16.24
N LEU A 348 0.62 15.16 -16.87
CA LEU A 348 0.89 14.95 -18.29
C LEU A 348 2.07 13.98 -18.41
N SER A 349 1.84 12.80 -18.97
CA SER A 349 2.88 11.80 -19.22
C SER A 349 3.19 11.65 -20.71
N TYR A 350 4.48 11.47 -21.00
CA TYR A 350 5.01 11.13 -22.31
C TYR A 350 5.73 9.79 -22.23
N ASP A 351 5.15 8.77 -22.85
CA ASP A 351 5.55 7.38 -22.79
C ASP A 351 6.12 6.90 -24.14
N LEU A 352 7.37 6.46 -24.12
CA LEU A 352 8.04 5.72 -25.18
C LEU A 352 8.49 4.35 -24.65
N SER A 353 8.92 3.45 -25.53
CA SER A 353 9.28 2.08 -25.11
C SER A 353 10.50 1.95 -24.19
N LYS A 354 11.27 3.02 -23.99
CA LYS A 354 12.47 3.02 -23.15
C LYS A 354 12.61 4.32 -22.34
N PHE A 355 11.62 5.19 -22.40
CA PHE A 355 11.70 6.54 -21.85
C PHE A 355 10.32 6.98 -21.43
N HIS A 356 10.24 7.57 -20.25
CA HIS A 356 9.05 8.18 -19.70
C HIS A 356 9.41 9.52 -19.08
N LEU A 357 8.51 10.48 -19.28
CA LEU A 357 8.57 11.78 -18.62
C LEU A 357 7.16 12.15 -18.16
N GLY A 358 6.99 12.44 -16.89
CA GLY A 358 5.75 12.89 -16.28
C GLY A 358 5.89 14.27 -15.67
N PHE A 359 4.87 15.11 -15.83
CA PHE A 359 4.77 16.41 -15.16
C PHE A 359 3.50 16.44 -14.34
N THR A 360 3.64 16.66 -13.03
CA THR A 360 2.52 16.68 -12.07
C THR A 360 2.38 18.06 -11.45
N ALA A 361 1.16 18.58 -11.42
CA ALA A 361 0.82 19.82 -10.72
C ALA A 361 -0.45 19.59 -9.90
N VAL A 362 -0.39 19.90 -8.60
CA VAL A 362 -1.52 19.73 -7.68
C VAL A 362 -1.63 20.92 -6.75
N SER A 363 -2.85 21.41 -6.56
CA SER A 363 -3.20 22.46 -5.61
C SER A 363 -4.25 21.93 -4.63
N LYS A 364 -4.09 22.28 -3.35
CA LYS A 364 -5.02 21.98 -2.28
C LYS A 364 -5.45 23.27 -1.60
N THR A 365 -6.75 23.45 -1.45
CA THR A 365 -7.36 24.62 -0.83
C THR A 365 -8.30 24.21 0.30
N TYR A 366 -8.08 24.74 1.50
CA TYR A 366 -8.98 24.59 2.64
C TYR A 366 -9.99 25.73 2.72
N SER A 367 -11.21 25.43 3.18
CA SER A 367 -12.22 26.45 3.49
C SER A 367 -11.77 27.36 4.64
N ASN A 368 -11.23 26.75 5.71
CA ASN A 368 -10.73 27.42 6.90
C ASN A 368 -9.20 27.59 6.82
N LYS A 369 -8.65 28.59 7.51
CA LYS A 369 -7.20 28.85 7.47
C LYS A 369 -6.47 27.81 8.33
N LYS A 370 -5.46 27.12 7.78
CA LYS A 370 -4.54 26.33 8.60
C LYS A 370 -3.53 27.27 9.26
N VAL A 371 -3.48 27.28 10.58
CA VAL A 371 -2.55 28.10 11.37
C VAL A 371 -1.46 27.22 11.96
N LYS A 372 -0.29 27.85 12.17
CA LYS A 372 0.90 27.21 12.73
C LYS A 372 0.58 26.55 14.09
N ASN A 373 0.99 25.29 14.21
CA ASN A 373 0.97 24.59 15.49
C ASN A 373 2.18 25.06 16.34
N PRO A 374 2.02 25.29 17.67
CA PRO A 374 3.14 25.68 18.55
C PRO A 374 4.28 24.65 18.59
N ASP A 375 4.03 23.40 18.22
CA ASP A 375 5.02 22.34 18.20
C ASP A 375 6.16 22.60 17.20
N LEU A 376 7.40 22.69 17.70
CA LEU A 376 8.59 23.01 16.90
C LEU A 376 8.85 22.02 15.75
N TYR A 377 8.46 20.75 15.90
CA TYR A 377 8.63 19.76 14.85
C TYR A 377 7.68 19.96 13.65
N ARG A 378 6.62 20.77 13.81
CA ARG A 378 5.66 21.15 12.75
C ARG A 378 5.92 22.56 12.19
N LEU A 379 7.08 23.15 12.49
CA LEU A 379 7.42 24.52 12.09
C LEU A 379 7.27 24.76 10.57
N PHE A 380 7.56 23.75 9.76
CA PHE A 380 7.60 23.84 8.30
C PHE A 380 6.37 23.28 7.59
N ASP A 381 5.35 22.86 8.35
CA ASP A 381 4.06 22.47 7.79
C ASP A 381 3.47 23.62 6.98
N SER A 382 2.81 23.29 5.86
CA SER A 382 2.08 24.27 5.06
C SER A 382 1.08 25.06 5.93
N GLN A 383 1.04 26.38 5.74
CA GLN A 383 0.12 27.28 6.43
C GLN A 383 -0.79 27.99 5.43
N GLY A 384 -1.86 28.61 5.94
CA GLY A 384 -2.82 29.32 5.12
C GLY A 384 -3.90 28.41 4.54
N LYS A 385 -4.56 28.87 3.48
CA LYS A 385 -5.62 28.12 2.81
C LYS A 385 -5.10 27.25 1.67
N ASN A 386 -4.06 27.70 0.96
CA ASN A 386 -3.60 27.09 -0.29
C ASN A 386 -2.23 26.43 -0.12
N ASN A 387 -2.08 25.24 -0.67
CA ASN A 387 -0.80 24.55 -0.81
C ASN A 387 -0.69 23.95 -2.22
N THR A 388 0.37 24.29 -2.95
CA THR A 388 0.57 23.84 -4.34
C THR A 388 1.89 23.10 -4.45
N SER A 389 1.90 21.98 -5.17
CA SER A 389 3.08 21.17 -5.45
C SER A 389 3.21 20.93 -6.95
N PHE A 390 4.43 21.03 -7.45
CA PHE A 390 4.79 20.79 -8.84
C PHE A 390 5.94 19.80 -8.88
N GLY A 391 5.98 18.92 -9.87
CA GLY A 391 7.12 18.04 -10.04
C GLY A 391 7.19 17.40 -11.40
N ALA A 392 8.39 16.90 -11.68
CA ALA A 392 8.71 16.18 -12.90
C ALA A 392 9.32 14.83 -12.51
N ASP A 393 8.77 13.76 -13.06
CA ASP A 393 9.26 12.41 -12.89
C ASP A 393 9.77 11.86 -14.22
N TYR A 394 10.73 10.96 -14.15
CA TYR A 394 11.31 10.34 -15.33
C TYR A 394 11.70 8.90 -15.05
N HIS A 395 11.73 8.10 -16.11
CA HIS A 395 12.54 6.90 -16.13
C HIS A 395 13.03 6.60 -17.53
N PHE A 396 14.20 6.00 -17.63
CA PHE A 396 14.73 5.52 -18.90
C PHE A 396 15.43 4.18 -18.73
N LEU A 397 15.28 3.35 -19.75
CA LEU A 397 15.85 2.02 -19.83
C LEU A 397 16.94 1.99 -20.92
N VAL A 398 18.19 1.88 -20.49
CA VAL A 398 19.35 1.78 -21.39
C VAL A 398 20.07 0.48 -21.08
N ALA A 399 20.11 -0.43 -22.05
CA ALA A 399 20.62 -1.79 -21.89
C ALA A 399 19.99 -2.50 -20.67
N ASN A 400 20.78 -2.80 -19.66
CA ASN A 400 20.43 -3.48 -18.40
C ASN A 400 20.27 -2.51 -17.22
N ILE A 401 20.19 -1.19 -17.48
CA ILE A 401 20.06 -0.14 -16.46
C ILE A 401 18.70 0.55 -16.62
N LEU A 402 17.90 0.47 -15.56
CA LEU A 402 16.69 1.27 -15.38
C LEU A 402 16.98 2.41 -14.41
N ALA A 403 17.15 3.62 -14.93
CA ALA A 403 17.26 4.82 -14.11
C ALA A 403 15.89 5.49 -13.98
N PHE A 404 15.58 6.01 -12.79
CA PHE A 404 14.32 6.67 -12.50
C PHE A 404 14.51 7.79 -11.48
N GLY A 405 13.61 8.76 -11.47
CA GLY A 405 13.66 9.83 -10.48
C GLY A 405 12.44 10.71 -10.50
N GLU A 406 12.34 11.56 -9.49
CA GLU A 406 11.33 12.60 -9.38
C GLU A 406 11.92 13.80 -8.64
N ILE A 407 11.72 15.00 -9.20
CA ILE A 407 12.05 16.27 -8.57
C ILE A 407 10.73 16.98 -8.32
N SER A 408 10.55 17.50 -7.11
CA SER A 408 9.35 18.19 -6.69
C SER A 408 9.66 19.50 -5.99
N ALA A 409 8.84 20.51 -6.27
CA ALA A 409 8.91 21.82 -5.68
C ALA A 409 7.56 22.16 -5.04
N ASN A 410 7.61 22.82 -3.88
CA ASN A 410 6.43 23.30 -3.20
C ASN A 410 6.30 24.82 -3.35
N GLY A 411 5.09 25.29 -3.69
CA GLY A 411 4.80 26.71 -3.91
C GLY A 411 4.81 27.57 -2.65
N PHE A 412 4.56 27.00 -1.46
CA PHE A 412 4.49 27.73 -0.19
C PHE A 412 5.88 28.12 0.32
N ASN A 413 6.79 27.15 0.48
CA ASN A 413 8.13 27.42 1.00
C ASN A 413 9.23 27.56 -0.09
N LYS A 414 8.87 27.46 -1.38
CA LYS A 414 9.82 27.47 -2.52
C LYS A 414 10.96 26.45 -2.37
N SER A 415 10.71 25.36 -1.66
CA SER A 415 11.69 24.32 -1.40
C SER A 415 11.62 23.24 -2.48
N VAL A 416 12.78 22.70 -2.85
CA VAL A 416 12.92 21.58 -3.78
C VAL A 416 13.36 20.33 -3.04
N SER A 417 12.76 19.20 -3.43
CA SER A 417 13.07 17.85 -2.96
C SER A 417 13.23 16.94 -4.15
N TYR A 418 14.03 15.89 -4.02
CA TYR A 418 14.19 14.90 -5.08
C TYR A 418 14.40 13.49 -4.56
N ILE A 419 14.11 12.53 -5.43
CA ILE A 419 14.51 11.13 -5.31
C ILE A 419 15.03 10.67 -6.67
N ASN A 420 16.18 10.01 -6.68
CA ASN A 420 16.77 9.42 -7.87
C ASN A 420 17.19 7.99 -7.55
N GLY A 421 16.98 7.08 -8.48
CA GLY A 421 17.41 5.71 -8.30
C GLY A 421 17.75 5.03 -9.61
N MET A 422 18.41 3.89 -9.49
CA MET A 422 18.70 3.01 -10.60
C MET A 422 18.62 1.56 -10.16
N VAL A 423 18.13 0.71 -11.05
CA VAL A 423 18.21 -0.76 -10.95
C VAL A 423 19.09 -1.24 -12.09
N ILE A 424 20.15 -1.97 -11.76
CA ILE A 424 21.14 -2.49 -12.69
C ILE A 424 21.11 -4.01 -12.63
N SER A 425 20.75 -4.66 -13.72
CA SER A 425 20.86 -6.11 -13.86
C SER A 425 22.25 -6.47 -14.37
N LEU A 426 23.20 -6.72 -13.47
CA LEU A 426 24.59 -7.04 -13.84
C LEU A 426 24.71 -8.40 -14.55
N ASP A 427 23.84 -9.35 -14.17
CA ASP A 427 23.67 -10.65 -14.83
C ASP A 427 22.18 -11.03 -14.82
N LYS A 428 21.80 -12.09 -15.56
CA LYS A 428 20.45 -12.67 -15.52
C LYS A 428 20.01 -13.08 -14.10
N THR A 429 20.97 -13.29 -13.20
CA THR A 429 20.72 -13.72 -11.82
C THR A 429 21.02 -12.65 -10.78
N PHE A 430 21.64 -11.52 -11.12
CA PHE A 430 22.14 -10.56 -10.15
C PHE A 430 21.72 -9.12 -10.46
N ASP A 431 20.95 -8.54 -9.55
CA ASP A 431 20.46 -7.15 -9.63
C ASP A 431 21.02 -6.31 -8.48
N ILE A 432 21.35 -5.06 -8.78
CA ILE A 432 21.69 -4.03 -7.79
C ILE A 432 20.70 -2.87 -7.93
N ALA A 433 20.22 -2.36 -6.80
CA ALA A 433 19.37 -1.19 -6.73
C ALA A 433 20.05 -0.10 -5.88
N ILE A 434 20.08 1.13 -6.38
CA ILE A 434 20.61 2.28 -5.65
C ILE A 434 19.54 3.37 -5.67
N VAL A 435 19.21 3.94 -4.52
CA VAL A 435 18.30 5.09 -4.41
C VAL A 435 18.90 6.15 -3.52
N ASN A 436 19.03 7.36 -4.05
CA ASN A 436 19.38 8.55 -3.30
C ASN A 436 18.17 9.48 -3.18
N ARG A 437 17.94 9.98 -1.98
CA ARG A 437 16.81 10.88 -1.68
C ARG A 437 17.26 12.06 -0.86
N ASN A 438 16.72 13.23 -1.19
CA ASN A 438 16.95 14.48 -0.48
C ASN A 438 15.64 15.27 -0.43
N TYR A 439 14.95 15.13 0.70
CA TYR A 439 13.71 15.83 0.99
C TYR A 439 14.02 17.00 1.92
N SER A 440 13.79 18.20 1.41
CA SER A 440 14.01 19.43 2.17
C SER A 440 13.13 19.45 3.42
N VAL A 441 13.66 20.07 4.48
CA VAL A 441 12.93 20.32 5.73
C VAL A 441 11.71 21.21 5.49
N GLN A 442 11.84 22.15 4.56
CA GLN A 442 10.80 23.10 4.20
C GLN A 442 9.78 22.53 3.21
N TYR A 443 10.01 21.32 2.70
CA TYR A 443 9.13 20.71 1.72
C TYR A 443 7.88 20.16 2.40
N SER A 444 6.72 20.70 2.03
CA SER A 444 5.40 20.32 2.55
C SER A 444 4.45 19.97 1.39
N PRO A 445 4.58 18.78 0.78
CA PRO A 445 3.76 18.38 -0.36
C PRO A 445 2.26 18.35 0.01
N VAL A 446 1.40 18.42 -1.01
CA VAL A 446 -0.06 18.28 -0.83
C VAL A 446 -0.40 16.92 -0.22
N SER A 447 0.22 15.87 -0.75
CA SER A 447 0.19 14.49 -0.25
C SER A 447 1.38 13.76 -0.88
N SER A 448 2.10 12.94 -0.12
CA SER A 448 3.21 12.15 -0.64
C SER A 448 3.21 10.76 -0.03
N ASN A 449 3.62 9.79 -0.84
CA ASN A 449 3.86 8.40 -0.44
C ASN A 449 5.21 7.91 -0.98
N ALA A 450 6.16 8.84 -1.12
CA ALA A 450 7.49 8.57 -1.66
C ALA A 450 8.25 7.55 -0.81
N PHE A 451 9.20 6.85 -1.45
CA PHE A 451 10.11 5.95 -0.76
C PHE A 451 10.89 6.71 0.32
N SER A 452 10.64 6.41 1.59
CA SER A 452 11.17 7.13 2.73
C SER A 452 11.17 6.26 3.98
N GLU A 453 11.98 6.62 4.97
CA GLU A 453 11.99 5.99 6.28
C GLU A 453 10.78 6.44 7.13
N ALA A 454 10.37 7.70 7.00
CA ALA A 454 9.22 8.24 7.76
C ALA A 454 7.86 8.15 7.04
N GLY A 455 7.82 7.67 5.79
CA GLY A 455 6.59 7.53 4.99
C GLY A 455 6.07 8.84 4.36
N SER A 456 6.44 10.01 4.88
CA SER A 456 5.89 11.31 4.46
C SER A 456 6.58 11.98 3.27
N GLY A 457 7.75 11.49 2.84
CA GLY A 457 8.52 12.12 1.76
C GLY A 457 9.04 13.53 2.09
N THR A 458 9.23 13.85 3.38
CA THR A 458 9.68 15.16 3.88
C THR A 458 10.78 15.04 4.93
N ASN A 459 11.58 16.10 5.10
CA ASN A 459 12.60 16.18 6.17
C ASN A 459 13.55 14.96 6.23
N GLU A 460 14.01 14.43 5.10
CA GLU A 460 14.81 13.20 5.08
C GLU A 460 15.85 13.22 3.97
N LYS A 461 17.09 12.88 4.32
CA LYS A 461 18.17 12.61 3.36
C LYS A 461 18.58 11.17 3.54
N GLY A 462 18.77 10.41 2.46
CA GLY A 462 19.17 9.02 2.60
C GLY A 462 19.71 8.39 1.33
N THR A 463 20.40 7.28 1.50
CA THR A 463 20.90 6.44 0.42
C THR A 463 20.64 4.99 0.76
N TYR A 464 19.89 4.32 -0.12
CA TYR A 464 19.58 2.90 -0.09
C TYR A 464 20.41 2.20 -1.15
N ILE A 465 21.02 1.08 -0.79
CA ILE A 465 21.70 0.16 -1.71
C ILE A 465 21.16 -1.24 -1.43
N GLY A 466 20.59 -1.88 -2.44
CA GLY A 466 20.07 -3.24 -2.39
C GLY A 466 20.75 -4.13 -3.42
N ALA A 467 20.89 -5.41 -3.11
CA ALA A 467 21.30 -6.45 -4.05
C ALA A 467 20.37 -7.66 -3.96
N SER A 468 20.07 -8.27 -5.10
CA SER A 468 19.29 -9.52 -5.22
C SER A 468 20.05 -10.49 -6.12
N LEU A 469 20.27 -11.71 -5.61
CA LEU A 469 20.95 -12.79 -6.31
C LEU A 469 20.07 -14.05 -6.36
N ASN A 470 19.73 -14.49 -7.56
CA ASN A 470 19.16 -15.82 -7.79
C ASN A 470 20.31 -16.83 -7.96
N ALA A 471 20.74 -17.44 -6.86
CA ALA A 471 21.88 -18.35 -6.84
C ALA A 471 21.59 -19.72 -7.50
N GLY A 472 20.40 -19.91 -8.06
CA GLY A 472 19.96 -21.15 -8.69
C GLY A 472 19.46 -22.18 -7.69
N LYS A 473 18.93 -23.31 -8.21
CA LYS A 473 18.32 -24.40 -7.43
C LYS A 473 17.22 -23.93 -6.45
N GLY A 474 16.53 -22.82 -6.77
CA GLY A 474 15.48 -22.26 -5.94
C GLY A 474 15.98 -21.40 -4.77
N VAL A 475 17.26 -21.01 -4.73
CA VAL A 475 17.82 -20.10 -3.71
C VAL A 475 17.83 -18.65 -4.22
N THR A 476 17.27 -17.74 -3.44
CA THR A 476 17.31 -16.30 -3.65
C THR A 476 17.90 -15.61 -2.42
N LEU A 477 18.91 -14.77 -2.64
CA LEU A 477 19.55 -13.97 -1.61
C LEU A 477 19.21 -12.50 -1.84
N ASN A 478 18.65 -11.84 -0.83
CA ASN A 478 18.34 -10.42 -0.85
C ASN A 478 19.09 -9.73 0.28
N ALA A 479 19.69 -8.58 -0.02
CA ALA A 479 20.32 -7.75 0.99
C ALA A 479 20.07 -6.28 0.70
N TYR A 480 19.93 -5.46 1.73
CA TYR A 480 20.02 -4.02 1.58
C TYR A 480 20.70 -3.34 2.75
N TYR A 481 21.18 -2.14 2.47
CA TYR A 481 21.64 -1.18 3.44
C TYR A 481 21.09 0.20 3.12
N ASP A 482 20.43 0.82 4.10
CA ASP A 482 19.88 2.16 4.01
C ASP A 482 20.47 3.03 5.11
N ILE A 483 21.03 4.18 4.75
CA ILE A 483 21.44 5.22 5.68
C ILE A 483 20.50 6.40 5.50
N PHE A 484 19.96 6.92 6.59
CA PHE A 484 19.07 8.07 6.56
C PHE A 484 19.36 9.06 7.67
N ARG A 485 19.03 10.32 7.41
CA ARG A 485 19.14 11.45 8.34
C ARG A 485 17.92 12.33 8.21
N PHE A 486 17.40 12.77 9.34
CA PHE A 486 16.34 13.76 9.47
C PHE A 486 16.97 15.09 9.93
N PRO A 487 17.14 16.07 9.04
CA PRO A 487 17.80 17.33 9.39
C PRO A 487 17.03 18.19 10.40
N TRP A 488 15.73 17.96 10.56
CA TRP A 488 14.86 18.65 11.52
C TRP A 488 14.18 17.69 12.49
N LEU A 489 13.60 18.28 13.55
CA LEU A 489 12.88 17.62 14.63
C LEU A 489 11.74 16.74 14.12
N LYS A 490 11.41 15.70 14.88
CA LYS A 490 10.24 14.84 14.64
C LYS A 490 9.42 14.70 15.91
N TYR A 491 8.20 14.17 15.76
CA TYR A 491 7.40 13.80 16.92
C TYR A 491 8.19 12.86 17.84
N ARG A 492 8.30 13.25 19.12
CA ARG A 492 9.10 12.57 20.16
C ARG A 492 10.63 12.52 19.93
N ILE A 493 11.16 13.32 18.99
CA ILE A 493 12.60 13.44 18.74
C ILE A 493 12.96 14.93 18.65
N ALA A 494 13.57 15.44 19.72
CA ALA A 494 13.79 16.86 19.94
C ALA A 494 15.13 17.42 19.39
N ALA A 495 15.85 16.66 18.58
CA ALA A 495 17.00 17.16 17.80
C ALA A 495 17.09 16.45 16.43
N PRO A 496 17.85 17.00 15.46
CA PRO A 496 18.15 16.31 14.20
C PRO A 496 18.66 14.90 14.47
N SER A 497 18.16 13.90 13.74
CA SER A 497 18.42 12.49 14.03
C SER A 497 18.95 11.75 12.80
N GLN A 498 19.61 10.63 13.02
CA GLN A 498 20.07 9.75 11.96
C GLN A 498 19.89 8.29 12.35
N GLY A 499 20.01 7.42 11.36
CA GLY A 499 19.91 6.00 11.54
C GLY A 499 20.37 5.22 10.33
N ASN A 500 20.39 3.91 10.49
CA ASN A 500 20.61 2.98 9.41
C ASN A 500 19.73 1.74 9.57
N ASP A 501 19.55 1.03 8.47
CA ASP A 501 18.78 -0.21 8.41
C ASP A 501 19.47 -1.18 7.47
N VAL A 502 19.76 -2.37 7.98
CA VAL A 502 20.41 -3.46 7.25
C VAL A 502 19.45 -4.63 7.24
N LEU A 503 19.24 -5.23 6.07
CA LEU A 503 18.51 -6.49 5.94
C LEU A 503 19.32 -7.48 5.12
N PHE A 504 19.28 -8.74 5.55
CA PHE A 504 19.71 -9.89 4.79
C PHE A 504 18.62 -10.95 4.84
N GLU A 505 18.26 -11.51 3.69
CA GLU A 505 17.29 -12.58 3.57
C GLU A 505 17.82 -13.66 2.61
N CYS A 506 17.74 -14.91 3.05
CA CYS A 506 17.96 -16.07 2.21
C CYS A 506 16.65 -16.84 2.13
N ARG A 507 16.11 -16.99 0.92
CA ARG A 507 14.91 -17.79 0.63
C ARG A 507 15.30 -18.99 -0.20
N TYR A 508 14.83 -20.17 0.20
CA TYR A 508 14.87 -21.39 -0.58
C TYR A 508 13.44 -21.82 -0.91
N SER A 509 13.17 -22.19 -2.16
CA SER A 509 11.87 -22.65 -2.62
C SER A 509 12.03 -23.88 -3.52
N GLU A 510 11.34 -24.96 -3.17
CA GLU A 510 11.30 -26.21 -3.93
C GLU A 510 9.89 -26.45 -4.50
N ARG A 511 9.75 -26.25 -5.82
CA ARG A 511 8.59 -26.66 -6.65
C ARG A 511 7.19 -26.31 -6.08
N LYS A 512 7.06 -25.23 -5.30
CA LYS A 512 5.84 -24.83 -4.56
C LYS A 512 5.36 -25.79 -3.45
N LYS A 513 6.08 -26.89 -3.17
CA LYS A 513 5.75 -27.77 -2.05
C LYS A 513 6.31 -27.21 -0.75
N PHE A 514 7.46 -26.57 -0.84
CA PHE A 514 8.21 -26.13 0.31
C PHE A 514 8.89 -24.80 -0.02
N ALA A 515 8.75 -23.83 0.86
CA ALA A 515 9.58 -22.65 0.87
C ALA A 515 10.00 -22.33 2.30
N VAL A 516 11.24 -21.93 2.47
CA VAL A 516 11.76 -21.47 3.75
C VAL A 516 12.55 -20.21 3.51
N TYR A 517 12.36 -19.21 4.35
CA TYR A 517 13.24 -18.05 4.35
C TYR A 517 13.75 -17.74 5.74
N THR A 518 15.00 -17.30 5.80
CA THR A 518 15.63 -16.77 6.99
C THR A 518 15.96 -15.31 6.74
N ARG A 519 15.55 -14.42 7.65
CA ARG A 519 15.74 -12.99 7.54
C ARG A 519 16.41 -12.45 8.80
N TYR A 520 17.48 -11.71 8.62
CA TYR A 520 18.10 -10.88 9.64
C TYR A 520 17.89 -9.41 9.29
N ARG A 521 17.41 -8.61 10.25
CA ARG A 521 17.32 -7.16 10.10
C ARG A 521 17.93 -6.47 11.31
N ARG A 522 18.69 -5.41 11.08
CA ARG A 522 19.21 -4.52 12.11
C ARG A 522 18.81 -3.09 11.77
N GLU A 523 17.98 -2.52 12.62
CA GLU A 523 17.58 -1.12 12.55
C GLU A 523 18.25 -0.36 13.70
N GLN A 524 18.87 0.77 13.39
CA GLN A 524 19.48 1.66 14.38
C GLN A 524 18.96 3.07 14.15
N LYS A 525 18.37 3.67 15.19
CA LYS A 525 17.74 5.00 15.15
C LYS A 525 18.07 5.78 16.40
N MET A 526 18.21 7.09 16.28
CA MET A 526 18.26 7.97 17.44
C MET A 526 16.86 8.19 18.02
N GLN A 527 16.73 8.11 19.35
CA GLN A 527 15.52 8.42 20.11
C GLN A 527 15.86 9.33 21.30
N ASP A 528 14.89 10.13 21.73
CA ASP A 528 15.05 10.92 22.96
C ASP A 528 15.04 9.98 24.18
N LEU A 529 16.02 10.14 25.06
CA LEU A 529 16.02 9.51 26.38
C LEU A 529 14.81 9.99 27.18
N SER A 530 14.16 9.07 27.88
CA SER A 530 13.09 9.40 28.83
C SER A 530 13.71 10.00 30.09
N VAL A 531 14.05 11.29 30.05
CA VAL A 531 14.56 12.05 31.21
C VAL A 531 13.40 12.75 31.92
N SER A 532 13.57 13.03 33.22
CA SER A 532 12.60 13.77 34.05
C SER A 532 12.09 15.05 33.35
N PRO A 533 10.80 15.42 33.54
CA PRO A 533 10.23 16.63 32.95
C PRO A 533 11.09 17.86 33.25
N GLY A 534 11.43 18.65 32.22
CA GLY A 534 12.25 19.87 32.34
C GLY A 534 13.75 19.70 32.07
N SER A 535 14.24 18.47 31.86
CA SER A 535 15.63 18.23 31.44
C SER A 535 15.81 18.38 29.93
N VAL A 536 17.00 18.80 29.49
CA VAL A 536 17.39 18.74 28.07
C VAL A 536 17.31 17.29 27.61
N LYS A 537 16.53 17.03 26.57
CA LYS A 537 16.39 15.68 26.01
C LYS A 537 17.69 15.30 25.32
N VAL A 538 18.40 14.33 25.90
CA VAL A 538 19.59 13.73 25.29
C VAL A 538 19.14 12.65 24.32
N GLN A 539 19.78 12.56 23.16
CA GLN A 539 19.52 11.49 22.20
C GLN A 539 20.40 10.28 22.47
N GLU A 540 19.80 9.09 22.41
CA GLU A 540 20.53 7.83 22.42
C GLU A 540 20.27 7.06 21.13
N SER A 541 21.29 6.32 20.69
CA SER A 541 21.14 5.38 19.59
C SER A 541 20.49 4.09 20.09
N VAL A 542 19.26 3.84 19.62
CA VAL A 542 18.52 2.62 19.86
C VAL A 542 18.74 1.64 18.73
N CYS A 543 19.03 0.37 19.05
CA CYS A 543 19.21 -0.69 18.08
C CYS A 543 18.19 -1.80 18.28
N ARG A 544 17.49 -2.17 17.22
CA ARG A 544 16.62 -3.34 17.14
C ARG A 544 17.21 -4.33 16.16
N ARG A 545 17.40 -5.57 16.59
CA ARG A 545 17.80 -6.69 15.75
C ARG A 545 16.64 -7.68 15.72
N THR A 546 16.27 -8.15 14.54
CA THR A 546 15.28 -9.22 14.37
C THR A 546 15.88 -10.35 13.58
N PHE A 547 15.63 -11.57 14.03
CA PHE A 547 15.95 -12.80 13.33
C PHE A 547 14.65 -13.56 13.15
N ARG A 548 14.28 -13.84 11.90
CA ARG A 548 13.05 -14.52 11.54
C ARG A 548 13.37 -15.75 10.71
N VAL A 549 12.72 -16.86 11.04
CA VAL A 549 12.62 -18.04 10.18
C VAL A 549 11.15 -18.24 9.85
N HIS A 550 10.85 -18.41 8.57
CA HIS A 550 9.50 -18.69 8.11
C HIS A 550 9.51 -19.88 7.19
N LEU A 551 8.57 -20.80 7.44
CA LEU A 551 8.39 -22.05 6.73
C LEU A 551 7.00 -22.03 6.10
N GLU A 552 6.95 -22.36 4.81
CA GLU A 552 5.73 -22.59 4.05
C GLU A 552 5.81 -24.02 3.49
N SER A 553 4.87 -24.89 3.88
CA SER A 553 4.85 -26.28 3.42
C SER A 553 3.45 -26.68 2.98
N LYS A 554 3.31 -27.05 1.72
CA LYS A 554 2.10 -27.66 1.16
C LYS A 554 2.20 -29.17 1.39
N ILE A 555 1.47 -29.66 2.40
CA ILE A 555 1.46 -31.09 2.77
C ILE A 555 0.66 -31.89 1.75
N SER A 556 -0.44 -31.33 1.26
CA SER A 556 -1.30 -31.94 0.22
C SER A 556 -1.98 -30.85 -0.61
N ASP A 557 -2.76 -31.23 -1.62
CA ASP A 557 -3.53 -30.27 -2.42
C ASP A 557 -4.63 -29.53 -1.65
N ILE A 558 -4.96 -30.01 -0.45
CA ILE A 558 -6.01 -29.47 0.41
C ILE A 558 -5.47 -28.89 1.72
N ILE A 559 -4.20 -29.13 2.08
CA ILE A 559 -3.63 -28.70 3.36
C ILE A 559 -2.28 -28.02 3.13
N SER A 560 -2.16 -26.80 3.65
CA SER A 560 -0.91 -26.04 3.74
C SER A 560 -0.64 -25.59 5.17
N ILE A 561 0.63 -25.57 5.56
CA ILE A 561 1.09 -25.20 6.89
C ILE A 561 2.09 -24.06 6.75
N HIS A 562 1.88 -22.99 7.52
CA HIS A 562 2.84 -21.90 7.63
C HIS A 562 3.31 -21.74 9.08
N SER A 563 4.62 -21.76 9.31
CA SER A 563 5.20 -21.62 10.64
C SER A 563 6.16 -20.43 10.64
N ARG A 564 6.14 -19.62 11.70
CA ARG A 564 7.09 -18.52 11.88
C ARG A 564 7.64 -18.52 13.29
N ILE A 565 8.94 -18.31 13.37
CA ILE A 565 9.63 -17.98 14.61
C ILE A 565 10.37 -16.67 14.38
N GLU A 566 10.14 -15.69 15.23
CA GLU A 566 10.88 -14.44 15.22
C GLU A 566 11.44 -14.13 16.60
N SER A 567 12.73 -13.82 16.66
CA SER A 567 13.41 -13.33 17.85
C SER A 567 13.78 -11.87 17.63
N SER A 568 13.39 -10.99 18.55
CA SER A 568 13.74 -9.57 18.52
C SER A 568 14.58 -9.21 19.75
N PHE A 569 15.68 -8.50 19.50
CA PHE A 569 16.57 -7.95 20.52
C PHE A 569 16.53 -6.44 20.40
N TYR A 570 16.14 -5.76 21.46
CA TYR A 570 16.12 -4.31 21.53
C TYR A 570 17.17 -3.86 22.55
N SER A 571 17.94 -2.84 22.20
CA SER A 571 18.94 -2.21 23.06
C SER A 571 18.81 -0.70 22.94
N GLY A 572 18.52 -0.02 24.04
CA GLY A 572 18.39 1.44 24.11
C GLY A 572 17.74 1.89 25.42
N ASN A 573 17.87 3.16 25.77
CA ASN A 573 17.44 3.73 27.05
C ASN A 573 18.03 2.99 28.26
N ASN A 574 19.32 2.64 28.19
CA ASN A 574 20.03 1.82 29.20
C ASN A 574 19.32 0.49 29.53
N LYS A 575 18.47 -0.02 28.63
CA LYS A 575 17.73 -1.28 28.79
C LYS A 575 17.95 -2.15 27.58
N SER A 576 18.05 -3.45 27.84
CA SER A 576 17.98 -4.47 26.80
C SER A 576 16.75 -5.33 27.02
N SER A 577 15.98 -5.58 25.97
CA SER A 577 14.85 -6.51 26.02
C SER A 577 14.95 -7.53 24.88
N LYS A 578 14.40 -8.72 25.14
CA LYS A 578 14.33 -9.82 24.20
C LYS A 578 12.88 -10.25 24.10
N GLY A 579 12.40 -10.48 22.89
CA GLY A 579 11.07 -10.99 22.62
C GLY A 579 11.15 -12.15 21.63
N ILE A 580 10.27 -13.13 21.81
CA ILE A 580 10.09 -14.23 20.87
C ILE A 580 8.63 -14.24 20.44
N PHE A 581 8.40 -14.39 19.15
CA PHE A 581 7.09 -14.57 18.54
C PHE A 581 7.05 -15.91 17.82
N LEU A 582 6.00 -16.68 18.09
CA LEU A 582 5.72 -17.96 17.45
C LEU A 582 4.36 -17.87 16.79
N PHE A 583 4.29 -18.30 15.54
CA PHE A 583 3.06 -18.31 14.76
C PHE A 583 2.95 -19.61 14.00
N GLN A 584 1.75 -20.19 14.02
CA GLN A 584 1.40 -21.39 13.31
C GLN A 584 0.05 -21.17 12.64
N ASP A 585 0.03 -21.33 11.33
CA ASP A 585 -1.16 -21.28 10.51
C ASP A 585 -1.41 -22.65 9.88
N PHE A 586 -2.67 -23.02 9.79
CA PHE A 586 -3.15 -24.26 9.17
C PHE A 586 -4.27 -23.90 8.20
N VAL A 587 -3.99 -24.07 6.91
CA VAL A 587 -4.89 -23.67 5.84
C VAL A 587 -5.47 -24.93 5.20
N TYR A 588 -6.79 -25.01 5.13
CA TYR A 588 -7.54 -26.09 4.48
C TYR A 588 -8.34 -25.57 3.29
N SER A 589 -7.93 -25.97 2.08
CA SER A 589 -8.65 -25.66 0.84
C SER A 589 -9.55 -26.84 0.47
N GLY A 590 -10.86 -26.63 0.38
CA GLY A 590 -11.77 -27.66 -0.13
C GLY A 590 -11.44 -28.07 -1.58
N LEU A 591 -11.63 -29.34 -1.93
CA LEU A 591 -11.43 -29.83 -3.31
C LEU A 591 -12.27 -29.03 -4.29
N LYS A 592 -11.64 -28.44 -5.32
CA LYS A 592 -12.35 -27.84 -6.45
C LYS A 592 -13.18 -28.94 -7.11
N LYS A 593 -14.51 -28.80 -7.10
CA LYS A 593 -15.34 -29.51 -8.08
C LYS A 593 -14.93 -28.98 -9.45
N THR A 594 -14.19 -29.79 -10.20
CA THR A 594 -13.92 -29.54 -11.60
C THR A 594 -15.27 -29.57 -12.31
N THR A 595 -15.87 -28.41 -12.54
CA THR A 595 -16.94 -28.31 -13.53
C THR A 595 -16.24 -28.45 -14.87
N VAL A 596 -16.30 -29.67 -15.42
CA VAL A 596 -15.98 -29.90 -16.82
C VAL A 596 -17.10 -29.20 -17.61
N THR A 597 -16.76 -28.10 -18.25
CA THR A 597 -17.57 -27.48 -19.31
C THR A 597 -16.65 -27.14 -20.46
#